data_AF-A0ABD2YWC1-F1
#
_entry.id   AF-A0ABD2YWC1-F1
#
_cell.length_a   1.000
_cell.length_b   1.000
_cell.length_c   1.000
_cell.angle_alpha   90.00
_cell.angle_beta   90.00
_cell.angle_gamma   90.00
#
_symmetry.space_group_name_H-M   'P 1'
#
loop_
_entity.id
_entity.type
_entity.pdbx_description
1 polymer ?
#
loop_
_entity_poly.entity_id
_entity_poly.type
_entity_poly.pdbx_seq_one_letter_code
_entity_poly.pdbx_strand_id
1 'polypeptide(L)'
;MAEQDIYNKLCARMFYASAIPFNFIRCPYFRKYSQFLANSKLCGYNPPTYDRLRTTLLYQEKTHIYSKLQRIRDTWTKKEVSICSDGWTDIQRKPLINIMVASEGGAMFVASTNESGHTNDAKYVANVFMKAIEKVGSNNVVQITTDNVSNYKAVGGIIEQKYPHIFWTPCVVHSLNLALKRMCEPPENSDEYLHYGDNFDIDGDMNQLANLSINEPEESMIFGDNAENLEANDE
;
A
#
# COMPACT_ATOMS: atom_id res chain seq x y z
N MET A 1 37.97 -18.73 -0.24
CA MET A 1 36.87 -19.73 -0.29
C MET A 1 36.42 -20.17 1.10
N ALA A 2 37.32 -20.57 2.02
CA ALA A 2 36.95 -20.98 3.38
C ALA A 2 36.37 -19.84 4.26
N GLU A 3 36.90 -18.62 4.15
CA GLU A 3 36.40 -17.48 4.96
C GLU A 3 35.01 -17.01 4.51
N GLN A 4 34.75 -16.99 3.19
CA GLN A 4 33.42 -16.65 2.65
C GLN A 4 32.33 -17.62 3.14
N ASP A 5 32.68 -18.90 3.32
CA ASP A 5 31.78 -19.90 3.88
C ASP A 5 31.43 -19.62 5.35
N ILE A 6 32.34 -19.04 6.14
CA ILE A 6 32.06 -18.61 7.52
C ILE A 6 31.00 -17.49 7.52
N TYR A 7 31.17 -16.46 6.67
CA TYR A 7 30.19 -15.38 6.55
C TYR A 7 28.83 -15.88 6.06
N ASN A 8 28.81 -16.80 5.10
CA ASN A 8 27.58 -17.41 4.61
C ASN A 8 26.86 -18.21 5.71
N LYS A 9 27.59 -18.97 6.53
CA LYS A 9 27.03 -19.70 7.68
C LYS A 9 26.48 -18.77 8.76
N LEU A 10 27.14 -17.65 9.03
CA LEU A 10 26.64 -16.64 9.97
C LEU A 10 25.34 -15.99 9.45
N CYS A 11 25.31 -15.63 8.17
CA CYS A 11 24.10 -15.13 7.51
C CYS A 11 22.96 -16.16 7.58
N ALA A 12 23.23 -17.43 7.24
CA ALA A 12 22.22 -18.48 7.28
C ALA A 12 21.62 -18.68 8.69
N ARG A 13 22.47 -18.66 9.74
CA ARG A 13 22.00 -18.75 11.14
C ARG A 13 21.05 -17.61 11.52
N MET A 14 21.32 -16.37 11.07
CA MET A 14 20.42 -15.24 11.28
C MET A 14 19.04 -15.50 10.66
N PHE A 15 19.00 -16.00 9.42
CA PHE A 15 17.73 -16.32 8.75
C PHE A 15 16.93 -17.37 9.51
N TYR A 16 17.59 -18.46 9.92
CA TYR A 16 16.92 -19.55 10.63
C TYR A 16 16.43 -19.13 12.01
N ALA A 17 17.26 -18.42 12.79
CA ALA A 17 16.92 -18.00 14.15
C ALA A 17 15.80 -16.95 14.18
N SER A 18 15.72 -16.09 13.16
CA SER A 18 14.74 -15.01 13.07
C SER A 18 13.54 -15.34 12.16
N ALA A 19 13.44 -16.58 11.68
CA ALA A 19 12.40 -17.04 10.76
C ALA A 19 12.24 -16.13 9.53
N ILE A 20 13.36 -15.60 8.99
CA ILE A 20 13.34 -14.73 7.83
C ILE A 20 13.09 -15.60 6.58
N PRO A 21 12.11 -15.27 5.73
CA PRO A 21 11.86 -16.00 4.49
C PRO A 21 13.11 -16.01 3.60
N PHE A 22 13.43 -17.16 2.99
CA PHE A 22 14.64 -17.28 2.15
C PHE A 22 14.63 -16.34 0.94
N ASN A 23 13.46 -15.94 0.46
CA ASN A 23 13.35 -14.95 -0.61
C ASN A 23 13.98 -13.59 -0.25
N PHE A 24 14.10 -13.25 1.04
CA PHE A 24 14.74 -12.02 1.51
C PHE A 24 16.21 -11.90 1.05
N ILE A 25 16.90 -13.01 0.76
CA ILE A 25 18.27 -12.97 0.23
C ILE A 25 18.36 -12.27 -1.14
N ARG A 26 17.24 -12.19 -1.86
CA ARG A 26 17.13 -11.50 -3.16
C ARG A 26 16.84 -10.00 -3.02
N CYS A 27 16.51 -9.53 -1.82
CA CYS A 27 16.23 -8.12 -1.57
C CYS A 27 17.43 -7.25 -1.98
N PRO A 28 17.26 -6.28 -2.90
CA PRO A 28 18.37 -5.46 -3.39
C PRO A 28 19.02 -4.65 -2.26
N TYR A 29 18.24 -4.18 -1.29
CA TYR A 29 18.74 -3.46 -0.11
C TYR A 29 19.61 -4.32 0.78
N PHE A 30 19.23 -5.58 1.02
CA PHE A 30 20.04 -6.51 1.82
C PHE A 30 21.38 -6.80 1.14
N ARG A 31 21.37 -7.02 -0.19
CA ARG A 31 22.59 -7.25 -0.98
C ARG A 31 23.50 -6.03 -0.96
N LYS A 32 22.95 -4.84 -1.20
CA LYS A 32 23.69 -3.57 -1.16
C LYS A 32 24.27 -3.29 0.21
N TYR A 33 23.50 -3.50 1.28
CA TYR A 33 23.98 -3.39 2.67
C TYR A 33 25.16 -4.33 2.94
N SER A 34 25.03 -5.60 2.57
CA SER A 34 26.07 -6.61 2.79
C SER A 34 27.35 -6.30 2.02
N GLN A 35 27.23 -5.86 0.76
CA GLN A 35 28.37 -5.43 -0.07
C GLN A 35 29.04 -4.18 0.50
N PHE A 36 28.25 -3.20 0.94
CA PHE A 36 28.77 -1.98 1.53
C PHE A 36 29.58 -2.27 2.80
N LEU A 37 29.09 -3.17 3.68
CA LEU A 37 29.84 -3.59 4.86
C LEU A 37 31.13 -4.33 4.51
N ALA A 38 31.08 -5.27 3.56
CA ALA A 38 32.25 -6.04 3.15
C ALA A 38 33.36 -5.17 2.54
N ASN A 39 32.98 -4.09 1.85
CA ASN A 39 33.91 -3.17 1.18
C ASN A 39 34.28 -1.95 2.04
N SER A 40 33.68 -1.78 3.22
CA SER A 40 33.91 -0.62 4.08
C SER A 40 35.12 -0.80 4.99
N LYS A 41 35.82 0.30 5.28
CA LYS A 41 36.90 0.37 6.29
C LYS A 41 36.37 0.62 7.71
N LEU A 42 35.06 0.53 7.93
CA LEU A 42 34.41 0.75 9.23
C LEU A 42 34.79 -0.37 10.22
N CYS A 43 35.90 -0.16 10.94
CA CYS A 43 36.31 -1.04 12.03
C CYS A 43 35.34 -0.88 13.22
N GLY A 44 34.81 -2.00 13.72
CA GLY A 44 33.94 -2.00 14.90
C GLY A 44 32.51 -1.52 14.63
N TYR A 45 32.03 -1.58 13.39
CA TYR A 45 30.63 -1.29 13.09
C TYR A 45 29.68 -2.20 13.88
N ASN A 46 28.67 -1.59 14.49
CA ASN A 46 27.56 -2.28 15.12
C ASN A 46 26.26 -1.89 14.42
N PRO A 47 25.36 -2.86 14.14
CA PRO A 47 24.03 -2.54 13.61
C PRO A 47 23.26 -1.56 14.52
N PRO A 48 22.28 -0.82 13.97
CA PRO A 48 21.44 0.07 14.77
C PRO A 48 20.76 -0.66 15.93
N THR A 49 20.59 0.04 17.05
CA THR A 49 19.79 -0.48 18.18
C THR A 49 18.32 -0.59 17.80
N TYR A 50 17.58 -1.43 18.53
CA TYR A 50 16.13 -1.61 18.37
C TYR A 50 15.39 -0.27 18.30
N ASP A 51 15.61 0.61 19.28
CA ASP A 51 14.93 1.91 19.35
C ASP A 51 15.31 2.83 18.21
N ARG A 52 16.59 2.86 17.84
CA ARG A 52 17.06 3.70 16.73
C ARG A 52 16.46 3.26 15.40
N LEU A 53 16.31 1.95 15.18
CA LEU A 53 15.71 1.38 13.98
C LEU A 53 14.22 1.75 13.86
N ARG A 54 13.43 1.52 14.91
CA ARG A 54 11.97 1.74 14.89
C ARG A 54 11.54 3.22 14.98
N THR A 55 12.45 4.13 15.35
CA THR A 55 12.13 5.56 15.52
C THR A 55 12.89 6.43 14.53
N THR A 56 14.18 6.67 14.79
CA THR A 56 14.97 7.69 14.12
C THR A 56 15.23 7.32 12.66
N LEU A 57 15.69 6.10 12.40
CA LEU A 57 15.97 5.64 11.03
C LEU A 57 14.67 5.51 10.23
N LEU A 58 13.59 5.02 10.84
CA LEU A 58 12.28 4.97 10.19
C LEU A 58 11.76 6.36 9.80
N TYR A 59 11.91 7.36 10.67
CA TYR A 59 11.52 8.74 10.38
C TYR A 59 12.37 9.34 9.25
N GLN A 60 13.68 9.08 9.26
CA GLN A 60 14.60 9.53 8.21
C GLN A 60 14.23 8.90 6.86
N GLU A 61 13.99 7.59 6.82
CA GLU A 61 13.59 6.91 5.58
C GLU A 61 12.23 7.40 5.09
N LYS A 62 11.26 7.58 5.98
CA LYS A 62 9.96 8.19 5.63
C LYS A 62 10.16 9.56 4.97
N THR A 63 11.02 10.40 5.54
CA THR A 63 11.32 11.74 5.01
C THR A 63 12.01 11.66 3.65
N HIS A 64 12.96 10.74 3.48
CA HIS A 64 13.65 10.48 2.23
C HIS A 64 12.67 10.07 1.13
N ILE A 65 11.79 9.10 1.40
CA ILE A 65 10.75 8.69 0.45
C ILE A 65 9.81 9.84 0.10
N TYR A 66 9.38 10.65 1.08
CA TYR A 66 8.58 11.86 0.78
C TYR A 66 9.31 12.84 -0.13
N SER A 67 10.63 13.01 0.02
CA SER A 67 11.41 13.88 -0.86
C SER A 67 11.43 13.39 -2.31
N LYS A 68 11.51 12.06 -2.51
CA LYS A 68 11.43 11.45 -3.85
C LYS A 68 10.04 11.60 -4.47
N LEU A 69 9.00 11.45 -3.65
CA LEU A 69 7.59 11.57 -4.07
C LEU A 69 7.15 13.02 -4.26
N GLN A 70 8.00 14.01 -3.91
CA GLN A 70 7.66 15.43 -4.07
C GLN A 70 7.30 15.78 -5.51
N ARG A 71 7.96 15.17 -6.51
CA ARG A 71 7.64 15.38 -7.92
C ARG A 71 6.19 15.00 -8.26
N ILE A 72 5.70 13.87 -7.72
CA ILE A 72 4.31 13.43 -7.89
C ILE A 72 3.39 14.42 -7.20
N ARG A 73 3.71 14.80 -5.96
CA ARG A 73 2.92 15.74 -5.16
C ARG A 73 2.79 17.12 -5.81
N ASP A 74 3.86 17.61 -6.44
CA ASP A 74 3.86 18.90 -7.14
C ASP A 74 2.88 18.91 -8.32
N THR A 75 2.58 17.75 -8.92
CA THR A 75 1.60 17.64 -10.01
C THR A 75 0.17 17.91 -9.54
N TRP A 76 -0.17 17.67 -8.26
CA TRP A 76 -1.53 17.82 -7.74
C TRP A 76 -2.06 19.26 -7.85
N THR A 77 -1.17 20.25 -7.84
CA THR A 77 -1.58 21.67 -7.98
C THR A 77 -1.84 22.08 -9.42
N LYS A 78 -1.30 21.33 -10.38
CA LYS A 78 -1.40 21.60 -11.82
C LYS A 78 -2.44 20.73 -12.50
N LYS A 79 -2.72 19.57 -11.92
CA LYS A 79 -3.56 18.52 -12.45
C LYS A 79 -4.56 18.12 -11.38
N GLU A 80 -5.79 17.95 -11.79
CA GLU A 80 -6.85 17.41 -10.94
C GLU A 80 -6.48 16.00 -10.46
N VAL A 81 -6.87 15.68 -9.24
CA VAL A 81 -6.56 14.39 -8.61
C VAL A 81 -7.80 13.68 -8.12
N SER A 82 -7.71 12.35 -8.07
CA SER A 82 -8.72 11.48 -7.47
C SER A 82 -8.19 10.89 -6.17
N ILE A 83 -8.98 10.97 -5.12
CA ILE A 83 -8.70 10.25 -3.88
C ILE A 83 -9.31 8.86 -4.02
N CYS A 84 -8.48 7.83 -3.91
CA CYS A 84 -8.91 6.43 -3.94
C CYS A 84 -8.80 5.85 -2.54
N SER A 85 -9.81 5.08 -2.14
CA SER A 85 -9.80 4.37 -0.87
C SER A 85 -10.31 2.97 -1.01
N ASP A 86 -9.64 2.07 -0.32
CA ASP A 86 -10.01 0.67 -0.17
C ASP A 86 -10.24 0.37 1.31
N GLY A 87 -11.31 -0.37 1.60
CA GLY A 87 -11.63 -0.87 2.93
C GLY A 87 -10.94 -2.21 3.15
N TRP A 88 -9.87 -2.23 3.94
CA TRP A 88 -9.12 -3.45 4.22
C TRP A 88 -9.35 -3.95 5.65
N THR A 89 -9.09 -5.22 5.91
CA THR A 89 -9.09 -5.79 7.26
C THR A 89 -7.71 -6.34 7.58
N ASP A 90 -7.07 -5.87 8.65
CA ASP A 90 -5.73 -6.32 9.03
C ASP A 90 -5.71 -7.80 9.50
N ILE A 91 -4.51 -8.34 9.74
CA ILE A 91 -4.33 -9.73 10.22
C ILE A 91 -5.00 -10.01 11.58
N GLN A 92 -5.35 -8.97 12.34
CA GLN A 92 -6.05 -9.05 13.62
C GLN A 92 -7.56 -8.78 13.48
N ARG A 93 -8.07 -8.75 12.25
CA ARG A 93 -9.47 -8.44 11.89
C ARG A 93 -9.91 -7.01 12.23
N LYS A 94 -8.99 -6.05 12.23
CA LYS A 94 -9.31 -4.63 12.43
C LYS A 94 -9.59 -3.96 11.09
N PRO A 95 -10.70 -3.21 10.97
CA PRO A 95 -11.01 -2.48 9.75
C PRO A 95 -10.04 -1.29 9.60
N LEU A 96 -9.48 -1.15 8.41
CA LEU A 96 -8.55 -0.11 8.00
C LEU A 96 -9.09 0.62 6.77
N ILE A 97 -8.92 1.94 6.78
CA ILE A 97 -9.22 2.81 5.64
C ILE A 97 -7.88 3.28 5.09
N ASN A 98 -7.55 2.85 3.88
CA ASN A 98 -6.34 3.29 3.18
C ASN A 98 -6.69 4.42 2.22
N ILE A 99 -5.96 5.53 2.28
CA ILE A 99 -6.14 6.68 1.42
C ILE A 99 -4.95 6.84 0.49
N MET A 100 -5.23 6.77 -0.80
CA MET A 100 -4.30 7.03 -1.89
C MET A 100 -4.78 8.24 -2.70
N VAL A 101 -3.84 8.98 -3.27
CA VAL A 101 -4.13 10.02 -4.25
C VAL A 101 -3.58 9.56 -5.58
N ALA A 102 -4.43 9.50 -6.58
CA ALA A 102 -4.10 9.17 -7.95
C ALA A 102 -4.14 10.44 -8.81
N SER A 103 -3.11 10.60 -9.64
CA SER A 103 -2.97 11.69 -10.59
C SER A 103 -2.28 11.16 -11.86
N GLU A 104 -2.22 11.97 -12.91
CA GLU A 104 -1.43 11.63 -14.10
C GLU A 104 0.07 11.44 -13.77
N GLY A 105 0.57 12.09 -12.72
CA GLY A 105 1.94 11.93 -12.25
C GLY A 105 2.21 10.63 -11.50
N GLY A 106 1.18 9.81 -11.25
CA GLY A 106 1.25 8.57 -10.50
C GLY A 106 0.34 8.58 -9.26
N ALA A 107 0.35 7.45 -8.56
CA ALA A 107 -0.37 7.24 -7.31
C ALA A 107 0.55 7.41 -6.10
N MET A 108 0.02 7.92 -5.00
CA MET A 108 0.76 8.13 -3.77
C MET A 108 -0.09 7.80 -2.54
N PHE A 109 0.45 6.99 -1.64
CA PHE A 109 -0.15 6.74 -0.34
C PHE A 109 -0.10 8.00 0.54
N VAL A 110 -1.25 8.37 1.12
CA VAL A 110 -1.39 9.61 1.92
C VAL A 110 -1.57 9.32 3.40
N ALA A 111 -2.41 8.34 3.74
CA ALA A 111 -2.74 7.99 5.10
C ALA A 111 -3.40 6.60 5.16
N SER A 112 -3.32 5.96 6.32
CA SER A 112 -4.16 4.83 6.69
C SER A 112 -4.70 5.08 8.09
N THR A 113 -5.97 4.74 8.32
CA THR A 113 -6.65 4.98 9.60
C THR A 113 -7.37 3.71 10.05
N ASN A 114 -7.26 3.39 11.34
CA ASN A 114 -8.03 2.32 11.95
C ASN A 114 -9.48 2.78 12.17
N GLU A 115 -10.45 1.96 11.76
CA GLU A 115 -11.89 2.16 11.95
C GLU A 115 -12.46 1.30 13.10
N SER A 116 -11.60 0.63 13.88
CA SER A 116 -12.01 -0.15 15.06
C SER A 116 -12.86 0.72 16.01
N GLY A 117 -14.10 0.30 16.27
CA GLY A 117 -15.03 1.05 17.13
C GLY A 117 -15.83 2.15 16.43
N HIS A 118 -15.58 2.39 15.15
CA HIS A 118 -16.31 3.35 14.30
C HIS A 118 -16.94 2.68 13.07
N THR A 119 -17.08 1.36 13.12
CA THR A 119 -17.57 0.55 12.00
C THR A 119 -18.98 0.97 11.61
N ASN A 120 -19.17 1.34 10.34
CA ASN A 120 -20.42 1.89 9.78
C ASN A 120 -20.77 3.32 10.24
N ASP A 121 -19.84 4.07 10.81
CA ASP A 121 -20.02 5.49 11.09
C ASP A 121 -19.64 6.33 9.87
N ALA A 122 -20.61 6.55 8.97
CA ALA A 122 -20.43 7.37 7.78
C ALA A 122 -19.88 8.78 8.08
N LYS A 123 -20.17 9.36 9.26
CA LYS A 123 -19.66 10.69 9.63
C LYS A 123 -18.18 10.62 10.00
N TYR A 124 -17.78 9.61 10.76
CA TYR A 124 -16.38 9.37 11.08
C TYR A 124 -15.56 9.16 9.81
N VAL A 125 -16.03 8.26 8.94
CA VAL A 125 -15.37 7.97 7.66
C VAL A 125 -15.31 9.21 6.77
N ALA A 126 -16.39 9.98 6.65
CA ALA A 126 -16.37 11.25 5.92
C ALA A 126 -15.35 12.24 6.49
N ASN A 127 -15.16 12.31 7.81
CA ASN A 127 -14.12 13.14 8.42
C ASN A 127 -12.69 12.68 8.05
N VAL A 128 -12.46 11.37 7.90
CA VAL A 128 -11.18 10.84 7.39
C VAL A 128 -10.93 11.35 5.97
N PHE A 129 -11.93 11.28 5.09
CA PHE A 129 -11.82 11.82 3.73
C PHE A 129 -11.66 13.34 3.71
N MET A 130 -12.38 14.09 4.55
CA MET A 130 -12.24 15.54 4.65
C MET A 130 -10.82 15.96 5.01
N LYS A 131 -10.18 15.28 5.97
CA LYS A 131 -8.77 15.52 6.33
C LYS A 131 -7.82 15.22 5.17
N ALA A 132 -8.10 14.18 4.39
CA ALA A 132 -7.32 13.87 3.19
C ALA A 132 -7.47 14.96 2.12
N ILE A 133 -8.70 15.40 1.85
CA ILE A 133 -9.00 16.51 0.93
C ILE A 133 -8.28 17.78 1.36
N GLU A 134 -8.32 18.13 2.65
CA GLU A 134 -7.62 19.30 3.19
C GLU A 134 -6.10 19.19 3.04
N LYS A 135 -5.52 18.00 3.24
CA LYS A 135 -4.08 17.75 3.07
C LYS A 135 -3.61 17.86 1.61
N VAL A 136 -4.47 17.51 0.67
CA VAL A 136 -4.22 17.62 -0.79
C VAL A 136 -4.51 19.04 -1.29
N GLY A 137 -5.44 19.73 -0.65
CA GLY A 137 -6.04 20.98 -1.10
C GLY A 137 -7.35 20.69 -1.85
N SER A 138 -8.48 21.18 -1.34
CA SER A 138 -9.80 20.87 -1.89
C SER A 138 -9.97 21.22 -3.35
N ASN A 139 -9.31 22.29 -3.82
CA ASN A 139 -9.38 22.74 -5.22
C ASN A 139 -8.63 21.81 -6.20
N ASN A 140 -7.75 20.96 -5.67
CA ASN A 140 -6.98 20.01 -6.48
C ASN A 140 -7.74 18.68 -6.66
N VAL A 141 -8.69 18.40 -5.78
CA VAL A 141 -9.45 17.14 -5.78
C VAL A 141 -10.71 17.33 -6.62
N VAL A 142 -10.97 16.39 -7.53
CA VAL A 142 -12.21 16.36 -8.31
C VAL A 142 -13.07 15.14 -8.03
N GLN A 143 -12.47 14.06 -7.52
CA GLN A 143 -13.16 12.79 -7.38
C GLN A 143 -12.73 12.05 -6.11
N ILE A 144 -13.68 11.33 -5.52
CA ILE A 144 -13.41 10.28 -4.54
C ILE A 144 -13.92 8.95 -5.08
N THR A 145 -13.05 7.94 -5.10
CA THR A 145 -13.39 6.57 -5.47
C THR A 145 -13.25 5.64 -4.28
N THR A 146 -14.31 4.92 -3.94
CA THR A 146 -14.32 3.94 -2.84
C THR A 146 -15.09 2.69 -3.25
N ASP A 147 -15.06 1.63 -2.43
CA ASP A 147 -15.91 0.46 -2.64
C ASP A 147 -17.41 0.80 -2.69
N ASN A 148 -18.17 -0.02 -3.42
CA ASN A 148 -19.60 0.14 -3.65
C ASN A 148 -20.44 -0.44 -2.50
N VAL A 149 -20.08 -0.11 -1.26
CA VAL A 149 -20.83 -0.50 -0.06
C VAL A 149 -21.71 0.67 0.39
N SER A 150 -22.90 0.38 0.91
CA SER A 150 -23.91 1.38 1.30
C SER A 150 -23.37 2.48 2.23
N ASN A 151 -22.46 2.13 3.15
CA ASN A 151 -21.80 3.09 4.04
C ASN A 151 -21.00 4.15 3.25
N TYR A 152 -20.24 3.73 2.24
CA TYR A 152 -19.42 4.63 1.44
C TYR A 152 -20.25 5.52 0.49
N LYS A 153 -21.42 5.06 0.05
CA LYS A 153 -22.38 5.92 -0.66
C LYS A 153 -22.86 7.07 0.22
N ALA A 154 -23.14 6.81 1.50
CA ALA A 154 -23.50 7.87 2.44
C ALA A 154 -22.34 8.84 2.70
N VAL A 155 -21.11 8.32 2.82
CA VAL A 155 -19.89 9.14 2.90
C VAL A 155 -19.75 10.05 1.68
N GLY A 156 -19.93 9.50 0.47
CA GLY A 156 -19.90 10.26 -0.78
C GLY A 156 -20.88 11.43 -0.76
N GLY A 157 -22.13 11.20 -0.36
CA GLY A 157 -23.14 12.26 -0.24
C GLY A 157 -22.77 13.36 0.77
N ILE A 158 -22.14 13.01 1.90
CA ILE A 158 -21.64 13.99 2.88
C ILE A 158 -20.52 14.86 2.27
N ILE A 159 -19.61 14.24 1.50
CA ILE A 159 -18.52 14.96 0.84
C ILE A 159 -19.06 15.88 -0.25
N GLU A 160 -19.94 15.39 -1.14
CA GLU A 160 -20.54 16.18 -2.22
C GLU A 160 -21.31 17.38 -1.67
N GLN A 161 -21.97 17.24 -0.51
CA GLN A 161 -22.63 18.37 0.15
C GLN A 161 -21.65 19.43 0.65
N LYS A 162 -20.48 19.02 1.17
CA LYS A 162 -19.45 19.95 1.69
C LYS A 162 -18.60 20.55 0.57
N TYR A 163 -18.33 19.78 -0.48
CA TYR A 163 -17.49 20.16 -1.61
C TYR A 163 -18.24 19.85 -2.92
N PRO A 164 -19.11 20.76 -3.40
CA PRO A 164 -19.99 20.50 -4.55
C PRO A 164 -19.26 20.20 -5.87
N HIS A 165 -17.96 20.53 -5.97
CA HIS A 165 -17.12 20.24 -7.14
C HIS A 165 -16.43 18.88 -7.08
N ILE A 166 -16.51 18.15 -5.96
CA ILE A 166 -15.93 16.82 -5.78
C ILE A 166 -17.06 15.80 -5.88
N PHE A 167 -17.00 14.92 -6.86
CA PHE A 167 -18.00 13.85 -7.03
C PHE A 167 -17.49 12.51 -6.47
N TRP A 168 -18.41 11.70 -5.97
CA TRP A 168 -18.11 10.35 -5.52
C TRP A 168 -18.47 9.31 -6.59
N THR A 169 -17.60 8.31 -6.75
CA THR A 169 -17.85 7.17 -7.65
C THR A 169 -17.54 5.85 -6.97
N PRO A 170 -18.33 4.79 -7.23
CA PRO A 170 -17.97 3.45 -6.79
C PRO A 170 -16.74 2.92 -7.56
N CYS A 171 -15.95 2.09 -6.89
CA CYS A 171 -14.81 1.39 -7.48
C CYS A 171 -15.28 0.45 -8.60
N VAL A 172 -14.69 0.59 -9.80
CA VAL A 172 -15.03 -0.22 -10.97
C VAL A 172 -14.65 -1.68 -10.74
N VAL A 173 -13.47 -1.95 -10.16
CA VAL A 173 -13.01 -3.32 -9.88
C VAL A 173 -13.97 -4.03 -8.92
N HIS A 174 -14.35 -3.35 -7.83
CA HIS A 174 -15.34 -3.88 -6.89
C HIS A 174 -16.69 -4.11 -7.58
N SER A 175 -17.12 -3.18 -8.44
CA SER A 175 -18.38 -3.31 -9.17
C SER A 175 -18.36 -4.49 -10.15
N LEU A 176 -17.23 -4.75 -10.80
CA LEU A 176 -17.03 -5.92 -11.66
C LEU A 176 -17.01 -7.21 -10.85
N ASN A 177 -16.34 -7.24 -9.70
CA ASN A 177 -16.34 -8.39 -8.80
C ASN A 177 -17.77 -8.76 -8.38
N LEU A 178 -18.56 -7.77 -7.95
CA LEU A 178 -19.96 -7.99 -7.60
C LEU A 178 -20.81 -8.48 -8.78
N ALA A 179 -20.57 -7.95 -9.98
CA ALA A 179 -21.28 -8.39 -11.18
C ALA A 179 -20.96 -9.85 -11.53
N LEU A 180 -19.67 -10.24 -11.48
CA LEU A 180 -19.23 -11.61 -11.72
C LEU A 180 -19.76 -12.57 -10.65
N LYS A 181 -19.70 -12.17 -9.37
CA LYS A 181 -20.26 -12.95 -8.27
C LYS A 181 -21.74 -13.26 -8.48
N ARG A 182 -22.53 -12.26 -8.89
CA ARG A 182 -23.96 -12.46 -9.22
C ARG A 182 -24.22 -13.33 -10.45
N MET A 183 -23.30 -13.37 -11.42
CA MET A 183 -23.43 -14.27 -12.58
C MET A 183 -23.11 -15.71 -12.23
N CYS A 184 -22.24 -15.92 -11.24
CA CYS A 184 -21.83 -17.24 -10.78
C CYS A 184 -22.67 -17.77 -9.61
N GLU A 185 -23.44 -16.92 -8.93
CA GLU A 185 -24.42 -17.32 -7.93
C GLU A 185 -25.57 -18.09 -8.62
N PRO A 186 -25.82 -19.37 -8.28
CA PRO A 186 -26.94 -20.10 -8.85
C PRO A 186 -28.28 -19.42 -8.48
N PRO A 187 -29.40 -19.74 -9.15
CA PRO A 187 -30.71 -19.32 -8.67
C PRO A 187 -31.02 -19.99 -7.33
N GLU A 188 -31.54 -19.23 -6.34
CA GLU A 188 -31.87 -19.69 -4.96
C GLU A 188 -32.71 -20.98 -4.89
N ASN A 189 -33.36 -21.39 -5.99
CA ASN A 189 -34.26 -22.54 -6.09
C ASN A 189 -33.73 -23.69 -6.99
N SER A 190 -32.43 -23.78 -7.24
CA SER A 190 -31.83 -24.84 -8.09
C SER A 190 -31.11 -25.92 -7.25
N ASP A 191 -31.24 -27.19 -7.65
CA ASP A 191 -30.56 -28.33 -7.01
C ASP A 191 -29.02 -28.21 -7.04
N GLU A 192 -28.48 -27.34 -7.91
CA GLU A 192 -27.05 -27.04 -8.04
C GLU A 192 -26.47 -26.24 -6.85
N TYR A 193 -27.29 -25.51 -6.09
CA TYR A 193 -26.86 -24.75 -4.92
C TYR A 193 -26.26 -25.64 -3.82
N LEU A 194 -26.77 -26.86 -3.67
CA LEU A 194 -26.33 -27.81 -2.64
C LEU A 194 -25.01 -28.52 -3.00
N HIS A 195 -24.57 -28.46 -4.27
CA HIS A 195 -23.35 -29.13 -4.73
C HIS A 195 -22.18 -28.18 -5.01
N TYR A 196 -22.45 -26.93 -5.40
CA TYR A 196 -21.41 -25.96 -5.78
C TYR A 196 -21.31 -24.74 -4.86
N GLY A 197 -22.28 -24.50 -3.95
CA GLY A 197 -22.30 -23.32 -3.09
C GLY A 197 -21.06 -23.14 -2.19
N ASP A 198 -20.36 -24.22 -1.86
CA ASP A 198 -19.16 -24.21 -1.02
C ASP A 198 -17.83 -24.20 -1.80
N ASN A 199 -17.84 -24.33 -3.14
CA ASN A 199 -16.63 -24.59 -3.94
C ASN A 199 -16.22 -23.45 -4.89
N PHE A 200 -17.01 -22.37 -5.00
CA PHE A 200 -16.67 -21.23 -5.85
C PHE A 200 -16.14 -20.06 -4.98
N ASP A 201 -14.88 -20.17 -4.55
CA ASP A 201 -14.18 -19.09 -3.84
C ASP A 201 -13.68 -18.02 -4.81
N ILE A 202 -14.62 -17.27 -5.40
CA ILE A 202 -14.33 -16.11 -6.26
C ILE A 202 -13.55 -15.06 -5.48
N ASP A 203 -13.80 -14.94 -4.18
CA ASP A 203 -13.09 -14.00 -3.31
C ASP A 203 -11.61 -14.41 -3.18
N GLY A 204 -11.30 -15.72 -3.12
CA GLY A 204 -9.94 -16.26 -3.17
C GLY A 204 -9.23 -16.06 -4.50
N ASP A 205 -9.92 -16.28 -5.64
CA ASP A 205 -9.34 -16.12 -6.98
C ASP A 205 -9.16 -14.65 -7.38
N MET A 206 -10.07 -13.76 -6.97
CA MET A 206 -9.93 -12.32 -7.14
C MET A 206 -8.84 -11.74 -6.24
N ASN A 207 -8.64 -12.26 -5.03
CA ASN A 207 -7.49 -11.90 -4.21
C ASN A 207 -6.16 -12.36 -4.84
N GLN A 208 -6.13 -13.46 -5.58
CA GLN A 208 -4.97 -13.85 -6.38
C GLN A 208 -4.73 -12.90 -7.56
N LEU A 209 -5.78 -12.37 -8.20
CA LEU A 209 -5.68 -11.36 -9.27
C LEU A 209 -5.33 -9.95 -8.76
N ALA A 210 -5.82 -9.57 -7.58
CA ALA A 210 -5.40 -8.35 -6.88
C ALA A 210 -3.92 -8.45 -6.48
N ASN A 211 -3.49 -9.62 -5.99
CA ASN A 211 -2.08 -9.91 -5.75
C ASN A 211 -1.26 -9.89 -7.05
N LEU A 212 -1.81 -10.27 -8.20
CA LEU A 212 -1.13 -10.13 -9.51
C LEU A 212 -0.95 -8.66 -9.93
N SER A 213 -1.88 -7.76 -9.57
CA SER A 213 -1.73 -6.31 -9.83
C SER A 213 -0.78 -5.61 -8.85
N ILE A 214 -0.45 -6.24 -7.71
CA ILE A 214 0.50 -5.75 -6.69
C ILE A 214 1.86 -6.49 -6.78
N ASN A 215 1.94 -7.60 -7.52
CA ASN A 215 3.16 -8.40 -7.73
C ASN A 215 3.98 -7.97 -8.96
N GLU A 216 3.52 -7.01 -9.77
CA GLU A 216 4.45 -6.10 -10.46
C GLU A 216 5.10 -5.27 -9.35
N PRO A 217 6.43 -5.31 -9.17
CA PRO A 217 7.04 -4.87 -7.94
C PRO A 217 6.73 -3.38 -7.72
N GLU A 218 5.96 -3.08 -6.68
CA GLU A 218 5.82 -1.73 -6.12
C GLU A 218 7.20 -1.12 -5.76
N GLU A 219 8.27 -1.94 -5.71
CA GLU A 219 9.65 -1.44 -5.70
C GLU A 219 9.95 -0.52 -6.89
N SER A 220 9.41 -0.75 -8.09
CA SER A 220 9.62 0.12 -9.27
C SER A 220 8.84 1.44 -9.21
N MET A 221 7.67 1.47 -8.57
CA MET A 221 6.88 2.69 -8.39
C MET A 221 7.38 3.58 -7.23
N ILE A 222 7.94 2.97 -6.18
CA ILE A 222 8.53 3.72 -5.03
C ILE A 222 10.00 4.07 -5.30
N PHE A 223 10.71 3.22 -6.04
CA PHE A 223 12.09 3.42 -6.46
C PHE A 223 12.15 3.30 -7.98
N GLY A 224 11.86 4.41 -8.66
CA GLY A 224 12.03 4.48 -10.11
C GLY A 224 13.41 3.98 -10.54
N ASP A 225 13.48 3.43 -11.76
CA ASP A 225 14.58 2.69 -12.41
C ASP A 225 15.95 3.39 -12.51
N ASN A 226 16.26 4.37 -11.67
CA ASN A 226 17.59 5.00 -11.60
C ASN A 226 18.36 4.49 -10.38
N ALA A 227 18.77 3.22 -10.44
CA ALA A 227 19.85 2.68 -9.61
C ALA A 227 21.18 2.60 -10.40
N GLU A 228 21.37 3.48 -11.38
CA GLU A 228 22.66 3.77 -12.00
C GLU A 228 22.78 5.30 -12.08
N ASN A 229 23.93 5.85 -11.68
CA ASN A 229 24.26 7.29 -11.54
C ASN A 229 24.06 7.93 -10.16
N LEU A 230 24.59 7.29 -9.12
CA LEU A 230 25.18 8.02 -7.99
C LEU A 230 26.65 7.61 -7.88
N GLU A 231 27.42 7.94 -8.92
CA GLU A 231 28.86 8.11 -8.80
C GLU A 231 29.14 9.55 -8.36
N ALA A 232 30.04 9.65 -7.39
CA ALA A 232 30.93 10.78 -7.10
C ALA A 232 30.30 12.18 -7.13
N ASN A 233 30.01 12.71 -5.95
CA ASN A 233 30.63 13.93 -5.44
C ASN A 233 30.11 14.13 -4.02
N ASP A 234 31.02 14.07 -3.04
CA ASP A 234 31.19 15.14 -2.06
C ASP A 234 32.43 14.81 -1.22
N GLU A 235 33.28 15.83 -1.10
CA GLU A 235 34.60 15.90 -0.44
C GLU A 235 34.58 15.59 1.06
#